data_AF-A0A0B8QLK6-F1
#
_entry.id   AF-A0A0B8QLK6-F1
#
_cell.length_a   1.000
_cell.length_b   1.000
_cell.length_c   1.000
_cell.angle_alpha   90.00
_cell.angle_beta   90.00
_cell.angle_gamma   90.00
#
_symmetry.space_group_name_H-M   'P 1'
#
loop_
_entity.id
_entity.type
_entity.pdbx_description
1 polymer ?
#
loop_
_entity_poly.entity_id
_entity_poly.type
_entity_poly.pdbx_seq_one_letter_code
_entity_poly.pdbx_strand_id
1 'polypeptide(L)'
;MSSFSKIAIGVLSTFAVSSAIAAPTPNEVLDLSCWKTTLPVSLTGGDKPTEFSEKEIANGAQHPEYFYVNEAGDGVVFRSPVSGVKTSENTKYIRSELRQMLRCGDTSIKTRGTNKNNWVFGSAPESDHAKVGGVNGRMEVTMSVDEVTTTGVDWQQGRVIIGQIHAPNDEPIKVYYRKMPNHKTGSIWFNVEPDRRSGLRDGDITFPVLGSTKPNFWRKVRRTLLSHLMTVSR
;
A
#
# COMPACT_ATOMS: atom_id res chain seq x y z
N MET A 1 61.42 40.31 46.83
CA MET A 1 60.64 39.10 46.48
C MET A 1 59.30 39.57 45.92
N SER A 2 59.15 39.60 44.60
CA SER A 2 57.93 40.04 43.91
C SER A 2 57.19 38.82 43.39
N SER A 3 56.03 38.50 43.96
CA SER A 3 55.17 37.39 43.53
C SER A 3 54.18 37.89 42.48
N PHE A 4 54.31 37.41 41.24
CA PHE A 4 53.34 37.64 40.18
C PHE A 4 52.29 36.52 40.18
N SER A 5 51.04 36.87 40.49
CA SER A 5 49.90 35.97 40.41
C SER A 5 49.47 35.83 38.93
N LYS A 6 49.54 34.61 38.39
CA LYS A 6 49.08 34.30 37.03
C LYS A 6 47.57 34.02 37.07
N ILE A 7 46.79 34.88 36.44
CA ILE A 7 45.36 34.65 36.22
C ILE A 7 45.22 33.69 35.04
N ALA A 8 44.75 32.47 35.30
CA ALA A 8 44.38 31.51 34.28
C ALA A 8 42.93 31.78 33.84
N ILE A 9 42.76 32.25 32.60
CA ILE A 9 41.44 32.39 31.96
C ILE A 9 41.05 31.02 31.41
N GLY A 10 40.17 30.32 32.12
CA GLY A 10 39.57 29.07 31.64
C GLY A 10 38.45 29.37 30.65
N VAL A 11 38.63 28.98 29.38
CA VAL A 11 37.57 29.03 28.37
C VAL A 11 36.63 27.86 28.62
N LEU A 12 35.43 28.15 29.14
CA LEU A 12 34.38 27.17 29.33
C LEU A 12 33.66 26.95 28.00
N SER A 13 34.01 25.89 27.27
CA SER A 13 33.35 25.51 26.01
C SER A 13 32.05 24.77 26.33
N THR A 14 30.90 25.41 26.12
CA THR A 14 29.59 24.79 26.26
C THR A 14 29.29 23.93 25.04
N PHE A 15 29.35 22.60 25.18
CA PHE A 15 28.82 21.68 24.17
C PHE A 15 27.30 21.66 24.27
N ALA A 16 26.62 22.28 23.30
CA ALA A 16 25.18 22.10 23.14
C ALA A 16 24.94 20.69 22.59
N VAL A 17 24.44 19.79 23.44
CA VAL A 17 23.95 18.47 23.00
C VAL A 17 22.59 18.70 22.35
N SER A 18 22.56 18.78 21.02
CA SER A 18 21.30 18.79 20.27
C SER A 18 20.73 17.38 20.30
N SER A 19 19.72 17.13 21.13
CA SER A 19 18.91 15.91 21.03
C SER A 19 18.13 15.97 19.72
N ALA A 20 18.61 15.28 18.69
CA ALA A 20 17.80 15.02 17.51
C ALA A 20 16.55 14.24 17.95
N ILE A 21 15.37 14.82 17.76
CA ILE A 21 14.11 14.09 17.89
C ILE A 21 14.16 12.96 16.87
N ALA A 22 13.99 11.71 17.32
CA ALA A 22 13.93 10.57 16.43
C ALA A 22 12.74 10.76 15.47
N ALA A 23 12.94 10.46 14.17
CA ALA A 23 11.87 10.53 13.19
C ALA A 23 10.72 9.59 13.61
N PRO A 24 9.46 10.03 13.47
CA PRO A 24 8.31 9.22 13.88
C PRO A 24 8.25 7.91 13.09
N THR A 25 7.68 6.88 13.71
CA THR A 25 7.48 5.57 13.09
C THR A 25 6.03 5.36 12.64
N PRO A 26 5.76 4.49 11.65
CA PRO A 26 4.41 4.31 11.10
C PRO A 26 3.31 3.99 12.13
N ASN A 27 3.63 3.28 13.20
CA ASN A 27 2.69 2.94 14.29
C ASN A 27 2.34 4.14 15.20
N GLU A 28 3.09 5.24 15.13
CA GLU A 28 2.76 6.49 15.84
C GLU A 28 1.76 7.33 15.05
N VAL A 29 1.65 7.08 13.74
CA VAL A 29 0.72 7.77 12.81
C VAL A 29 -0.57 6.96 12.60
N LEU A 30 -0.47 5.63 12.49
CA LEU A 30 -1.59 4.72 12.26
C LEU A 30 -1.65 3.64 13.34
N ASP A 31 -2.86 3.18 13.70
CA ASP A 31 -3.00 1.94 14.49
C ASP A 31 -2.67 0.72 13.63
N LEU A 32 -1.46 0.19 13.84
CA LEU A 32 -0.92 -0.94 13.11
C LEU A 32 -0.81 -2.22 13.95
N SER A 33 -1.41 -2.24 15.14
CA SER A 33 -1.30 -3.34 16.11
C SER A 33 -1.79 -4.70 15.58
N CYS A 34 -2.74 -4.68 14.64
CA CYS A 34 -3.35 -5.85 14.02
C CYS A 34 -3.04 -5.93 12.51
N TRP A 35 -1.86 -5.48 12.11
CA TRP A 35 -1.40 -5.51 10.73
C TRP A 35 0.03 -6.05 10.64
N LYS A 36 0.31 -6.77 9.56
CA LYS A 36 1.70 -7.02 9.12
C LYS A 36 1.94 -6.28 7.81
N THR A 37 3.19 -5.99 7.48
CA THR A 37 3.57 -5.38 6.19
C THR A 37 4.52 -6.29 5.45
N THR A 38 4.40 -6.32 4.13
CA THR A 38 5.35 -7.01 3.24
C THR A 38 6.06 -5.98 2.40
N LEU A 39 7.39 -6.02 2.35
CA LEU A 39 8.23 -5.10 1.61
C LEU A 39 8.76 -5.74 0.31
N PRO A 40 9.08 -4.94 -0.72
CA PRO A 40 9.56 -5.45 -2.02
C PRO A 40 11.06 -5.81 -2.03
N VAL A 41 11.65 -6.13 -0.88
CA VAL A 41 13.10 -6.36 -0.68
C VAL A 41 13.31 -7.52 0.27
N SER A 42 14.46 -8.20 0.19
CA SER A 42 14.93 -9.13 1.22
C SER A 42 16.05 -8.50 2.04
N LEU A 43 15.77 -8.17 3.31
CA LEU A 43 16.78 -7.61 4.23
C LEU A 43 17.75 -8.67 4.80
N THR A 44 17.37 -9.95 4.77
CA THR A 44 18.19 -11.06 5.26
C THR A 44 18.98 -11.76 4.14
N GLY A 45 18.85 -11.28 2.90
CA GLY A 45 19.29 -12.00 1.70
C GLY A 45 18.30 -13.11 1.32
N GLY A 46 18.33 -13.51 0.05
CA GLY A 46 17.46 -14.56 -0.51
C GLY A 46 16.33 -14.05 -1.42
N ASP A 47 15.41 -14.94 -1.76
CA ASP A 47 14.37 -14.77 -2.78
C ASP A 47 12.97 -14.44 -2.21
N LYS A 48 12.85 -14.32 -0.89
CA LYS A 48 11.61 -13.98 -0.19
C LYS A 48 11.59 -12.53 0.26
N PRO A 49 10.43 -11.85 0.17
CA PRO A 49 10.32 -10.49 0.67
C PRO A 49 10.40 -10.48 2.18
N THR A 50 10.91 -9.39 2.73
CA THR A 50 10.83 -9.09 4.14
C THR A 50 9.38 -8.81 4.52
N GLU A 51 8.94 -9.43 5.61
CA GLU A 51 7.70 -9.11 6.27
C GLU A 51 8.02 -8.59 7.67
N PHE A 52 7.47 -7.45 8.06
CA PHE A 52 7.43 -7.07 9.47
C PHE A 52 6.13 -7.60 10.06
N SER A 53 6.26 -8.41 11.11
CA SER A 53 5.14 -8.96 11.87
C SER A 53 4.35 -7.89 12.63
N GLU A 54 3.19 -8.28 13.16
CA GLU A 54 2.34 -7.41 13.97
C GLU A 54 3.11 -6.76 15.13
N LYS A 55 3.94 -7.56 15.81
CA LYS A 55 4.74 -7.07 16.94
C LYS A 55 5.88 -6.16 16.48
N GLU A 56 6.51 -6.44 15.34
CA GLU A 56 7.60 -5.59 14.84
C GLU A 56 7.07 -4.20 14.45
N ILE A 57 5.97 -4.14 13.70
CA ILE A 57 5.37 -2.86 13.30
C ILE A 57 4.84 -2.10 14.52
N ALA A 58 4.16 -2.78 15.44
CA ALA A 58 3.69 -2.16 16.68
C ALA A 58 4.84 -1.60 17.55
N ASN A 59 6.07 -2.09 17.37
CA ASN A 59 7.29 -1.59 18.01
C ASN A 59 8.13 -0.67 17.10
N GLY A 60 7.54 -0.12 16.04
CA GLY A 60 8.18 0.91 15.20
C GLY A 60 9.02 0.39 14.03
N ALA A 61 8.87 -0.88 13.64
CA ALA A 61 9.57 -1.38 12.45
C ALA A 61 9.17 -0.58 11.20
N GLN A 62 10.18 -0.10 10.49
CA GLN A 62 10.04 0.70 9.28
C GLN A 62 11.19 0.43 8.30
N HIS A 63 11.03 0.86 7.05
CA HIS A 63 12.07 0.82 6.03
C HIS A 63 12.12 2.16 5.30
N PRO A 64 13.29 2.84 5.26
CA PRO A 64 13.42 4.23 4.81
C PRO A 64 13.03 4.45 3.34
N GLU A 65 12.98 3.38 2.54
CA GLU A 65 12.57 3.47 1.14
C GLU A 65 11.13 2.99 0.89
N TYR A 66 10.61 2.03 1.66
CA TYR A 66 9.42 1.27 1.26
C TYR A 66 8.23 1.41 2.20
N PHE A 67 8.49 1.76 3.47
CA PHE A 67 7.47 1.86 4.51
C PHE A 67 7.96 2.79 5.62
N TYR A 68 7.59 4.07 5.57
CA TYR A 68 8.13 5.12 6.44
C TYR A 68 7.12 6.26 6.62
N VAL A 69 7.35 7.16 7.57
CA VAL A 69 6.52 8.36 7.75
C VAL A 69 6.99 9.47 6.82
N ASN A 70 6.06 10.18 6.18
CA ASN A 70 6.36 11.31 5.31
C ASN A 70 7.07 12.45 6.07
N GLU A 71 7.64 13.41 5.33
CA GLU A 71 8.36 14.55 5.94
C GLU A 71 7.48 15.40 6.86
N ALA A 72 6.18 15.46 6.60
CA ALA A 72 5.20 16.20 7.41
C ALA A 72 4.87 15.51 8.75
N GLY A 73 5.18 14.23 8.91
CA GLY A 73 4.90 13.47 10.13
C GLY A 73 3.45 12.99 10.28
N ASP A 74 2.60 13.18 9.26
CA ASP A 74 1.15 12.96 9.33
C ASP A 74 0.64 11.84 8.40
N GLY A 75 1.54 11.22 7.63
CA GLY A 75 1.20 10.18 6.67
C GLY A 75 2.23 9.07 6.60
N VAL A 76 1.77 7.84 6.35
CA VAL A 76 2.64 6.67 6.14
C VAL A 76 2.77 6.40 4.65
N VAL A 77 4.00 6.43 4.15
CA VAL A 77 4.35 6.19 2.76
C VAL A 77 4.57 4.71 2.51
N PHE A 78 3.87 4.19 1.50
CA PHE A 78 4.07 2.85 0.95
C PHE A 78 4.63 2.98 -0.46
N ARG A 79 5.88 2.58 -0.67
CA ARG A 79 6.53 2.64 -1.98
C ARG A 79 6.82 1.25 -2.51
N SER A 80 6.42 1.00 -3.75
CA SER A 80 6.73 -0.24 -4.47
C SER A 80 7.33 0.07 -5.84
N PRO A 81 8.63 -0.21 -6.08
CA PRO A 81 9.23 -0.04 -7.40
C PRO A 81 8.68 -1.04 -8.42
N VAL A 82 9.16 -0.99 -9.67
CA VAL A 82 8.79 -1.96 -10.72
C VAL A 82 9.49 -3.31 -10.50
N SER A 83 10.72 -3.28 -10.01
CA SER A 83 11.56 -4.46 -9.76
C SER A 83 11.87 -4.61 -8.28
N GLY A 84 11.83 -5.85 -7.80
CA GLY A 84 12.17 -6.19 -6.42
C GLY A 84 11.85 -7.66 -6.12
N VAL A 85 11.79 -8.01 -4.85
CA VAL A 85 11.52 -9.37 -4.39
C VAL A 85 10.00 -9.62 -4.31
N LYS A 86 9.57 -10.76 -4.85
CA LYS A 86 8.16 -11.13 -5.02
C LYS A 86 7.69 -12.06 -3.90
N THR A 87 6.42 -11.97 -3.49
CA THR A 87 5.88 -12.77 -2.37
C THR A 87 5.77 -14.27 -2.65
N SER A 88 5.76 -14.67 -3.92
CA SER A 88 5.77 -16.06 -4.38
C SER A 88 6.09 -16.12 -5.87
N GLU A 89 6.38 -17.31 -6.39
CA GLU A 89 6.54 -17.57 -7.82
C GLU A 89 5.28 -17.17 -8.62
N ASN A 90 4.11 -17.38 -8.04
CA ASN A 90 2.81 -17.12 -8.67
C ASN A 90 2.43 -15.64 -8.71
N THR A 91 3.11 -14.77 -7.93
CA THR A 91 2.87 -13.33 -8.01
C THR A 91 3.74 -12.71 -9.10
N LYS A 92 3.15 -11.83 -9.90
CA LYS A 92 3.84 -11.11 -10.99
C LYS A 92 4.33 -9.73 -10.58
N TYR A 93 3.78 -9.18 -9.49
CA TYR A 93 4.01 -7.81 -9.04
C TYR A 93 4.50 -7.81 -7.60
N ILE A 94 5.45 -6.91 -7.33
CA ILE A 94 5.94 -6.64 -5.98
C ILE A 94 4.99 -5.71 -5.24
N ARG A 95 5.18 -5.59 -3.92
CA ARG A 95 4.29 -4.78 -3.07
C ARG A 95 5.05 -4.19 -1.88
N SER A 96 4.62 -3.01 -1.46
CA SER A 96 4.69 -2.55 -0.07
C SER A 96 3.25 -2.44 0.40
N GLU A 97 2.78 -3.39 1.19
CA GLU A 97 1.35 -3.57 1.45
C GLU A 97 1.10 -4.19 2.82
N LEU A 98 0.05 -3.69 3.49
CA LEU A 98 -0.43 -4.24 4.74
C LEU A 98 -1.34 -5.47 4.52
N ARG A 99 -1.23 -6.45 5.41
CA ARG A 99 -2.21 -7.55 5.56
C ARG A 99 -2.82 -7.47 6.95
N GLN A 100 -4.16 -7.49 7.02
CA GLN A 100 -4.89 -7.55 8.28
C GLN A 100 -4.57 -8.85 9.02
N MET A 101 -4.35 -8.72 10.33
CA MET A 101 -4.00 -9.78 11.26
C MET A 101 -4.85 -9.64 12.53
N LEU A 102 -6.10 -10.12 12.54
CA LEU A 102 -6.98 -9.99 13.73
C LEU A 102 -6.46 -10.74 14.96
N ARG A 103 -5.41 -11.57 14.82
CA ARG A 103 -4.71 -12.17 15.95
C ARG A 103 -3.76 -11.20 16.66
N CYS A 104 -3.47 -10.04 16.08
CA CYS A 104 -2.68 -8.94 16.67
C CYS A 104 -1.38 -9.41 17.37
N GLY A 105 -0.64 -10.32 16.72
CA GLY A 105 0.63 -10.85 17.24
C GLY A 105 0.52 -12.12 18.11
N ASP A 106 -0.68 -12.66 18.36
CA ASP A 106 -0.85 -13.99 18.95
C ASP A 106 -0.54 -15.08 17.91
N THR A 107 0.69 -15.59 17.96
CA THR A 107 1.18 -16.60 17.03
C THR A 107 0.63 -18.00 17.27
N SER A 108 -0.13 -18.23 18.36
CA SER A 108 -0.87 -19.49 18.56
C SER A 108 -2.01 -19.63 17.54
N ILE A 109 -2.51 -18.51 17.00
CA ILE A 109 -3.54 -18.46 15.98
C ILE A 109 -2.88 -18.48 14.59
N LYS A 110 -3.28 -19.44 13.76
CA LYS A 110 -2.75 -19.59 12.41
C LYS A 110 -3.10 -18.38 11.53
N THR A 111 -2.15 -17.94 10.71
CA THR A 111 -2.30 -16.86 9.72
C THR A 111 -3.48 -17.07 8.76
N ARG A 112 -3.70 -18.31 8.29
CA ARG A 112 -4.72 -18.67 7.29
C ARG A 112 -5.81 -19.56 7.91
N GLY A 113 -7.01 -19.53 7.31
CA GLY A 113 -8.14 -20.38 7.65
C GLY A 113 -9.27 -19.65 8.38
N THR A 114 -10.41 -20.34 8.55
CA THR A 114 -11.57 -19.86 9.31
C THR A 114 -11.26 -19.92 10.81
N ASN A 115 -10.64 -18.86 11.32
CA ASN A 115 -10.15 -18.78 12.70
C ASN A 115 -10.10 -17.32 13.18
N LYS A 116 -9.65 -17.11 14.41
CA LYS A 116 -9.60 -15.81 15.08
C LYS A 116 -8.70 -14.75 14.42
N ASN A 117 -7.86 -15.11 13.44
CA ASN A 117 -7.06 -14.13 12.69
C ASN A 117 -7.82 -13.49 11.50
N ASN A 118 -8.87 -14.15 11.01
CA ASN A 118 -9.56 -13.77 9.78
C ASN A 118 -11.05 -13.56 10.07
N TRP A 119 -11.77 -13.01 9.09
CA TRP A 119 -13.20 -12.74 9.18
C TRP A 119 -13.93 -13.37 8.00
N VAL A 120 -15.26 -13.45 8.08
CA VAL A 120 -16.13 -13.94 7.00
C VAL A 120 -17.26 -12.94 6.73
N PHE A 121 -17.87 -13.00 5.54
CA PHE A 121 -19.10 -12.26 5.26
C PHE A 121 -20.24 -12.77 6.15
N GLY A 122 -21.19 -11.90 6.48
CA GLY A 122 -22.38 -12.26 7.26
C GLY A 122 -23.31 -13.25 6.56
N SER A 123 -23.11 -13.50 5.26
CA SER A 123 -23.78 -14.55 4.50
C SER A 123 -23.12 -15.93 4.63
N ALA A 124 -22.02 -16.05 5.39
CA ALA A 124 -21.38 -17.33 5.65
C ALA A 124 -22.23 -18.20 6.60
N PRO A 125 -21.97 -19.53 6.66
CA PRO A 125 -22.66 -20.41 7.61
C PRO A 125 -22.45 -19.95 9.06
N GLU A 126 -23.50 -20.03 9.87
CA GLU A 126 -23.45 -19.62 11.29
C GLU A 126 -22.37 -20.37 12.09
N SER A 127 -22.07 -21.62 11.72
CA SER A 127 -20.98 -22.40 12.32
C SER A 127 -19.60 -21.76 12.16
N ASP A 128 -19.41 -20.88 11.17
CA ASP A 128 -18.14 -20.19 10.95
C ASP A 128 -18.06 -18.89 11.74
N HIS A 129 -19.19 -18.23 12.02
CA HIS A 129 -19.24 -16.99 12.82
C HIS A 129 -18.61 -17.17 14.21
N ALA A 130 -18.80 -18.33 14.84
CA ALA A 130 -18.21 -18.63 16.15
C ALA A 130 -16.67 -18.78 16.12
N LYS A 131 -16.10 -19.16 14.97
CA LYS A 131 -14.66 -19.51 14.83
C LYS A 131 -13.80 -18.31 14.47
N VAL A 132 -14.36 -17.31 13.81
CA VAL A 132 -13.64 -16.19 13.21
C VAL A 132 -13.38 -15.04 14.18
N GLY A 133 -12.46 -14.15 13.82
CA GLY A 133 -12.16 -12.92 14.55
C GLY A 133 -13.13 -11.77 14.26
N GLY A 134 -13.91 -11.87 13.18
CA GLY A 134 -14.92 -10.87 12.81
C GLY A 134 -15.93 -11.40 11.79
N VAL A 135 -17.10 -10.75 11.75
CA VAL A 135 -18.13 -10.98 10.74
C VAL A 135 -18.40 -9.67 10.03
N ASN A 136 -18.39 -9.69 8.69
CA ASN A 136 -18.25 -8.53 7.82
C ASN A 136 -16.94 -7.76 8.11
N GLY A 137 -16.81 -6.59 7.50
CA GLY A 137 -15.68 -5.70 7.73
C GLY A 137 -15.94 -4.34 7.09
N ARG A 138 -15.31 -3.31 7.65
CA ARG A 138 -15.26 -1.97 7.08
C ARG A 138 -13.80 -1.52 7.11
N MET A 139 -13.30 -1.09 5.97
CA MET A 139 -11.99 -0.45 5.85
C MET A 139 -12.23 0.95 5.26
N GLU A 140 -11.73 1.96 5.95
CA GLU A 140 -11.81 3.36 5.51
C GLU A 140 -10.40 3.92 5.47
N VAL A 141 -10.10 4.63 4.38
CA VAL A 141 -8.77 5.19 4.17
C VAL A 141 -8.90 6.58 3.57
N THR A 142 -8.10 7.51 4.09
CA THR A 142 -7.78 8.77 3.41
C THR A 142 -6.33 8.66 2.93
N MET A 143 -6.10 8.87 1.65
CA MET A 143 -4.77 8.76 1.04
C MET A 143 -4.59 9.72 -0.13
N SER A 144 -3.33 10.03 -0.45
CA SER A 144 -2.90 10.52 -1.75
C SER A 144 -2.21 9.40 -2.54
N VAL A 145 -2.21 9.52 -3.87
CA VAL A 145 -1.30 8.74 -4.72
C VAL A 145 -0.23 9.68 -5.23
N ASP A 146 0.95 9.60 -4.62
CA ASP A 146 2.04 10.56 -4.86
C ASP A 146 2.72 10.33 -6.21
N GLU A 147 3.00 9.06 -6.54
CA GLU A 147 3.62 8.67 -7.81
C GLU A 147 3.08 7.33 -8.32
N VAL A 148 3.05 7.18 -9.64
CA VAL A 148 2.81 5.91 -10.32
C VAL A 148 3.82 5.72 -11.45
N THR A 149 4.01 4.48 -11.88
CA THR A 149 4.92 4.15 -12.98
C THR A 149 4.56 4.89 -14.26
N THR A 150 5.55 5.47 -14.93
CA THR A 150 5.38 6.15 -16.22
C THR A 150 5.93 5.36 -17.41
N THR A 151 6.57 4.22 -17.13
CA THR A 151 7.24 3.34 -18.09
C THR A 151 6.64 1.93 -18.06
N GLY A 152 7.04 1.09 -19.02
CA GLY A 152 6.51 -0.27 -19.20
C GLY A 152 5.50 -0.35 -20.35
N VAL A 153 4.81 -1.48 -20.48
CA VAL A 153 3.80 -1.66 -21.53
C VAL A 153 2.53 -0.89 -21.21
N ASP A 154 1.86 -0.37 -22.24
CA ASP A 154 0.73 0.56 -22.11
C ASP A 154 -0.43 0.05 -21.27
N TRP A 155 -0.64 -1.26 -21.15
CA TRP A 155 -1.69 -1.82 -20.31
C TRP A 155 -1.28 -1.95 -18.85
N GLN A 156 0.01 -1.81 -18.50
CA GLN A 156 0.54 -1.84 -17.13
C GLN A 156 0.80 -0.46 -16.54
N GLN A 157 1.30 0.48 -17.36
CA GLN A 157 1.71 1.83 -16.94
C GLN A 157 0.69 2.50 -16.02
N GLY A 158 1.20 3.08 -14.94
CA GLY A 158 0.51 4.01 -14.08
C GLY A 158 -0.52 3.39 -13.16
N ARG A 159 -0.63 2.05 -13.10
CA ARG A 159 -1.62 1.32 -12.29
C ARG A 159 -1.03 0.92 -10.95
N VAL A 160 -1.84 1.06 -9.90
CA VAL A 160 -1.55 0.58 -8.55
C VAL A 160 -2.84 0.07 -7.91
N ILE A 161 -2.75 -1.01 -7.13
CA ILE A 161 -3.84 -1.48 -6.28
C ILE A 161 -3.69 -0.78 -4.93
N ILE A 162 -4.76 -0.16 -4.44
CA ILE A 162 -4.76 0.68 -3.24
C ILE A 162 -5.64 0.14 -2.11
N GLY A 163 -6.31 -0.98 -2.34
CA GLY A 163 -7.12 -1.66 -1.32
C GLY A 163 -7.68 -2.97 -1.86
N GLN A 164 -7.77 -3.99 -1.00
CA GLN A 164 -8.19 -5.33 -1.39
C GLN A 164 -8.96 -6.03 -0.28
N ILE A 165 -9.87 -6.94 -0.67
CA ILE A 165 -10.26 -8.08 0.15
C ILE A 165 -9.71 -9.31 -0.55
N HIS A 166 -8.99 -10.15 0.19
CA HIS A 166 -8.35 -11.35 -0.34
C HIS A 166 -8.89 -12.58 0.39
N ALA A 167 -9.56 -13.47 -0.34
CA ALA A 167 -10.05 -14.75 0.16
C ALA A 167 -8.93 -15.82 0.01
N PRO A 168 -9.14 -17.10 0.36
CA PRO A 168 -8.07 -18.10 0.22
C PRO A 168 -7.53 -18.27 -1.20
N ASN A 169 -8.38 -18.15 -2.22
CA ASN A 169 -8.01 -18.44 -3.62
C ASN A 169 -8.38 -17.34 -4.63
N ASP A 170 -9.18 -16.36 -4.21
CA ASP A 170 -9.78 -15.34 -5.09
C ASP A 170 -9.71 -13.96 -4.40
N GLU A 171 -9.89 -12.89 -5.17
CA GLU A 171 -9.93 -11.52 -4.65
C GLU A 171 -11.34 -10.89 -4.77
N PRO A 172 -12.20 -11.01 -3.73
CA PRO A 172 -13.54 -10.43 -3.73
C PRO A 172 -13.59 -8.95 -4.12
N ILE A 173 -12.54 -8.17 -3.82
CA ILE A 173 -12.37 -6.84 -4.40
C ILE A 173 -10.89 -6.48 -4.52
N LYS A 174 -10.53 -5.82 -5.63
CA LYS A 174 -9.28 -5.08 -5.82
C LYS A 174 -9.62 -3.66 -6.28
N VAL A 175 -9.27 -2.66 -5.48
CA VAL A 175 -9.48 -1.23 -5.80
C VAL A 175 -8.21 -0.71 -6.47
N TYR A 176 -8.36 -0.12 -7.65
CA TYR A 176 -7.28 0.37 -8.46
C TYR A 176 -7.31 1.90 -8.54
N TYR A 177 -6.11 2.48 -8.54
CA TYR A 177 -5.87 3.80 -9.10
C TYR A 177 -5.03 3.67 -10.37
N ARG A 178 -5.27 4.55 -11.34
CA ARG A 178 -4.38 4.68 -12.50
C ARG A 178 -4.23 6.10 -13.00
N LYS A 179 -3.01 6.53 -13.28
CA LYS A 179 -2.74 7.76 -14.03
C LYS A 179 -1.79 7.49 -15.20
N MET A 180 -2.20 7.82 -16.42
CA MET A 180 -1.33 7.71 -17.60
C MET A 180 -0.27 8.83 -17.61
N PRO A 181 0.92 8.62 -18.22
CA PRO A 181 1.99 9.61 -18.25
C PRO A 181 1.56 10.97 -18.81
N ASN A 182 0.72 10.98 -19.85
CA ASN A 182 0.24 12.18 -20.53
C ASN A 182 -1.07 12.75 -19.94
N HIS A 183 -1.54 12.27 -18.78
CA HIS A 183 -2.73 12.76 -18.11
C HIS A 183 -2.37 13.58 -16.87
N LYS A 184 -3.17 14.62 -16.58
CA LYS A 184 -3.04 15.41 -15.35
C LYS A 184 -3.60 14.68 -14.12
N THR A 185 -4.71 13.98 -14.27
CA THR A 185 -5.41 13.25 -13.19
C THR A 185 -5.55 11.77 -13.51
N GLY A 186 -5.79 10.96 -12.47
CA GLY A 186 -6.01 9.53 -12.57
C GLY A 186 -7.47 9.10 -12.66
N SER A 187 -7.68 7.79 -12.65
CA SER A 187 -8.98 7.11 -12.62
C SER A 187 -8.99 6.07 -11.50
N ILE A 188 -10.18 5.82 -10.96
CA ILE A 188 -10.43 4.85 -9.89
C ILE A 188 -11.50 3.87 -10.34
N TRP A 189 -11.25 2.59 -10.11
CA TRP A 189 -12.22 1.52 -10.32
C TRP A 189 -11.94 0.38 -9.35
N PHE A 190 -12.84 -0.58 -9.27
CA PHE A 190 -12.55 -1.83 -8.60
C PHE A 190 -12.93 -3.03 -9.46
N ASN A 191 -12.20 -4.12 -9.28
CA ASN A 191 -12.55 -5.41 -9.84
C ASN A 191 -13.10 -6.30 -8.73
N VAL A 192 -14.12 -7.09 -9.06
CA VAL A 192 -14.64 -8.17 -8.23
C VAL A 192 -14.33 -9.48 -8.94
N GLU A 193 -13.57 -10.37 -8.31
CA GLU A 193 -13.43 -11.76 -8.75
C GLU A 193 -14.51 -12.58 -8.02
N PRO A 194 -15.55 -13.09 -8.72
CA PRO A 194 -16.53 -13.98 -8.11
C PRO A 194 -15.85 -15.25 -7.60
N ASP A 195 -16.40 -15.87 -6.55
CA ASP A 195 -15.93 -17.20 -6.10
C ASP A 195 -15.95 -18.15 -7.30
N ARG A 196 -14.82 -18.78 -7.60
CA ARG A 196 -14.70 -19.69 -8.75
C ARG A 196 -15.65 -20.87 -8.70
N ARG A 197 -16.20 -21.19 -7.53
CA ARG A 197 -17.23 -22.23 -7.32
C ARG A 197 -18.64 -21.78 -7.71
N SER A 198 -18.87 -20.48 -7.92
CA SER A 198 -20.17 -19.92 -8.34
C SER A 198 -20.56 -20.26 -9.77
N GLY A 199 -19.66 -20.87 -10.56
CA GLY A 199 -19.90 -21.20 -11.97
C GLY A 199 -19.77 -20.00 -12.91
N LEU A 200 -19.63 -18.78 -12.38
CA LEU A 200 -19.29 -17.58 -13.14
C LEU A 200 -17.79 -17.64 -13.49
N ARG A 201 -17.47 -18.21 -14.65
CA ARG A 201 -16.09 -18.38 -15.14
C ARG A 201 -15.52 -17.16 -15.87
N ASP A 202 -16.31 -16.09 -16.01
CA ASP A 202 -16.00 -14.94 -16.84
C ASP A 202 -15.21 -13.86 -16.08
N GLY A 203 -13.99 -14.21 -15.67
CA GLY A 203 -12.96 -13.27 -15.22
C GLY A 203 -13.39 -12.24 -14.16
N ASP A 204 -12.57 -11.20 -13.99
CA ASP A 204 -12.87 -10.09 -13.10
C ASP A 204 -14.01 -9.22 -13.68
N ILE A 205 -15.01 -8.90 -12.87
CA ILE A 205 -16.03 -7.90 -13.20
C ILE A 205 -15.52 -6.52 -12.77
N THR A 206 -15.43 -5.58 -13.72
CA THR A 206 -14.90 -4.22 -13.47
C THR A 206 -16.00 -3.19 -13.27
N PHE A 207 -15.90 -2.43 -12.18
CA PHE A 207 -16.82 -1.34 -11.83
C PHE A 207 -16.07 0.01 -11.79
N PRO A 208 -16.30 0.93 -12.76
CA PRO A 208 -15.68 2.25 -12.73
C PRO A 208 -16.28 3.10 -11.60
N VAL A 209 -15.43 3.85 -10.91
CA VAL A 209 -15.85 4.84 -9.89
C VAL A 209 -15.63 6.25 -10.43
N LEU A 210 -14.41 6.53 -10.91
CA LEU A 210 -14.04 7.82 -11.51
C LEU A 210 -13.16 7.59 -12.74
N GLY A 211 -13.53 8.18 -13.88
CA GLY A 211 -12.75 8.07 -15.12
C GLY A 211 -12.85 6.72 -15.82
N SER A 212 -11.91 6.44 -16.74
CA SER A 212 -11.91 5.24 -17.58
C SER A 212 -10.94 4.18 -17.06
N THR A 213 -11.35 2.91 -17.06
CA THR A 213 -10.50 1.79 -16.62
C THR A 213 -9.46 1.37 -17.67
N LYS A 214 -9.73 1.67 -18.94
CA LYS A 214 -8.85 1.40 -20.08
C LYS A 214 -8.11 2.66 -20.52
N PRO A 215 -6.89 2.55 -21.10
CA PRO A 215 -6.25 3.67 -21.76
C PRO A 215 -7.14 4.14 -22.92
N ASN A 216 -7.33 5.46 -23.06
CA ASN A 216 -8.11 6.05 -24.14
C ASN A 216 -7.28 6.11 -25.44
N PHE A 217 -6.98 4.96 -26.05
CA PHE A 217 -6.20 4.88 -27.30
C PHE A 217 -6.87 5.65 -28.46
N TRP A 218 -8.20 5.58 -28.57
CA TRP A 218 -8.97 6.14 -29.68
C TRP A 218 -9.08 7.68 -29.67
N ARG A 219 -8.78 8.35 -28.55
CA ARG A 219 -8.80 9.82 -28.49
C ARG A 219 -7.48 10.44 -28.98
N LYS A 220 -6.39 9.67 -29.08
CA LYS A 220 -5.15 10.13 -29.73
C LYS A 220 -5.27 10.12 -31.26
N VAL A 221 -6.00 9.16 -31.85
CA VAL A 221 -6.13 9.04 -33.32
C VAL A 221 -7.11 10.07 -33.91
N ARG A 222 -8.09 10.55 -33.14
CA ARG A 222 -9.06 11.58 -33.58
C ARG A 222 -8.54 13.03 -33.56
N ARG A 223 -7.26 13.26 -33.28
CA ARG A 223 -6.64 14.61 -33.43
C ARG A 223 -5.80 14.76 -34.69
N THR A 224 -5.70 13.72 -35.54
CA THR A 224 -4.83 13.76 -36.72
C THR A 224 -5.46 13.20 -37.99
N LEU A 225 -6.79 13.15 -38.11
CA LEU A 225 -7.46 12.82 -39.37
C LEU A 225 -8.70 13.72 -39.59
N LEU A 226 -8.53 14.60 -40.57
CA LEU A 226 -9.50 15.29 -41.43
C LEU A 226 -10.65 16.08 -40.80
N SER A 227 -10.60 17.38 -41.10
CA SER A 227 -11.74 18.27 -41.36
C SER A 227 -12.95 17.55 -41.98
N HIS A 228 -14.14 17.80 -41.45
CA HIS A 228 -15.34 18.01 -42.27
C HIS A 228 -16.11 19.18 -41.65
N LEU A 229 -16.18 20.28 -42.41
CA LEU A 229 -17.21 21.30 -42.28
C LEU A 229 -18.57 20.59 -42.37
N MET A 230 -19.49 20.91 -41.46
CA MET A 230 -20.91 20.87 -41.77
C MET A 230 -21.59 22.03 -41.06
N THR A 231 -21.84 23.08 -41.85
CA THR A 231 -22.83 24.12 -41.56
C THR A 231 -24.20 23.57 -41.93
N VAL A 232 -25.17 23.66 -41.03
CA VAL A 232 -26.58 23.57 -41.40
C VAL A 232 -27.34 24.70 -40.71
N SER A 233 -27.88 25.59 -41.55
CA SER A 233 -29.03 26.48 -41.30
C SER A 233 -30.04 26.11 -42.40
N ARG A 234 -31.36 26.17 -42.24
CA ARG A 234 -32.23 26.88 -41.30
C ARG A 234 -32.89 25.95 -40.29
#